data_AF-R9H4T7-F1
#
_entry.id   AF-R9H4T7-F1
#
_cell.length_a   1.000
_cell.length_b   1.000
_cell.length_c   1.000
_cell.angle_alpha   90.00
_cell.angle_beta   90.00
_cell.angle_gamma   90.00
#
_symmetry.space_group_name_H-M   'P 1'
#
loop_
_entity.id
_entity.type
_entity.pdbx_description
1 polymer ?
#
loop_
_entity_poly.entity_id
_entity_poly.type
_entity_poly.pdbx_seq_one_letter_code
_entity_poly.pdbx_strand_id
1 'polypeptide(L)'
;MKTYKLIAICIASLFFGACSDGLDEAVGLHVKVATNENVSFDGQIITAKKGTPIEFILSGDPDFLTFFSGEAGSKYEYRERETIDPSQIKSSMLNFSIWFQYGNPSTTLEKHVYISDEFTGLYKDNFEADSLLVEQFEKDGKWKELVPQSAFPTAAVGNADLATPYSFDMKEYMGKRIAIAICYRGIDNTVAQSKMYFERMRINNVMTSGQEAEYSAGSFGFTPINMKNKWNLKDQTSMTKDREYGTVTNNVSGIWNLTGVGGGSFFIHSTNANDPLKYSWLVSDLITVNSCSPDQGTKVKDITQRLDKYTYTYNQIGIYNVTFLARNANIDHSSTTTYHMVVNVVE
;
A
#
# COMPACT_ATOMS: atom_id res chain seq x y z
N MET A 1 94.29 33.25 -4.36
CA MET A 1 94.21 33.65 -2.93
C MET A 1 92.89 33.17 -2.35
N LYS A 2 92.98 32.39 -1.26
CA LYS A 2 91.98 32.15 -0.19
C LYS A 2 90.64 31.45 -0.50
N THR A 3 90.53 30.29 0.14
CA THR A 3 89.37 29.49 0.62
C THR A 3 88.18 30.29 1.17
N TYR A 4 86.95 29.74 1.15
CA TYR A 4 86.21 29.18 2.31
C TYR A 4 84.79 28.63 1.95
N LYS A 5 84.57 27.36 2.36
CA LYS A 5 83.39 26.62 2.88
C LYS A 5 81.95 27.17 2.75
N LEU A 6 80.98 26.29 2.42
CA LEU A 6 79.75 25.94 3.21
C LEU A 6 78.92 24.90 2.40
N ILE A 7 78.84 23.62 2.79
CA ILE A 7 77.85 22.94 3.67
C ILE A 7 76.46 22.69 3.02
N ALA A 8 76.24 21.41 2.71
CA ALA A 8 75.06 20.52 2.80
C ALA A 8 73.62 21.08 2.82
N ILE A 9 72.71 20.34 2.15
CA ILE A 9 71.62 19.57 2.79
C ILE A 9 71.08 18.54 1.77
N CYS A 10 71.20 17.26 2.11
CA CYS A 10 70.50 16.16 1.46
C CYS A 10 69.06 16.13 1.99
N ILE A 11 68.07 16.40 1.14
CA ILE A 11 66.66 16.15 1.47
C ILE A 11 66.35 14.72 1.01
N ALA A 12 66.33 13.80 1.96
CA ALA A 12 65.73 12.48 1.78
C ALA A 12 64.21 12.66 1.75
N SER A 13 63.61 12.57 0.56
CA SER A 13 62.16 12.50 0.39
C SER A 13 61.65 11.15 0.87
N LEU A 14 61.12 11.12 2.09
CA LEU A 14 60.25 10.05 2.60
C LEU A 14 58.95 10.08 1.79
N PHE A 15 58.80 9.13 0.87
CA PHE A 15 57.50 8.80 0.28
C PHE A 15 56.65 8.15 1.37
N PHE A 16 55.73 8.91 1.97
CA PHE A 16 54.56 8.33 2.62
C PHE A 16 53.63 7.84 1.52
N GLY A 17 53.66 6.54 1.24
CA GLY A 17 52.54 5.89 0.56
C GLY A 17 51.34 5.95 1.48
N ALA A 18 50.40 6.85 1.21
CA ALA A 18 49.07 6.75 1.78
C ALA A 18 48.42 5.50 1.17
N CYS A 19 48.23 4.45 1.97
CA CYS A 19 47.32 3.36 1.61
C CYS A 19 45.94 4.00 1.43
N SER A 20 45.53 4.19 0.17
CA SER A 20 44.12 4.36 -0.18
C SER A 20 43.52 2.97 -0.35
N ASP A 21 43.57 2.14 0.69
CA ASP A 21 42.75 0.93 0.72
C ASP A 21 41.35 1.40 1.10
N GLY A 22 40.52 1.65 0.08
CA GLY A 22 39.08 1.57 0.27
C GLY A 22 38.74 0.19 0.83
N LEU A 23 37.68 0.09 1.64
CA LEU A 23 37.10 -1.20 2.03
C LEU A 23 36.59 -1.92 0.77
N ASP A 24 37.50 -2.57 0.05
CA ASP A 24 37.26 -3.44 -1.11
C ASP A 24 36.95 -4.88 -0.68
N GLU A 25 36.76 -5.13 0.62
CA GLU A 25 36.54 -6.48 1.13
C GLU A 25 35.04 -6.85 1.04
N ALA A 26 34.77 -7.94 0.33
CA ALA A 26 33.42 -8.50 0.26
C ALA A 26 32.94 -8.87 1.66
N VAL A 27 31.67 -8.57 1.97
CA VAL A 27 31.12 -8.88 3.29
C VAL A 27 31.17 -10.39 3.56
N GLY A 28 31.77 -10.77 4.69
CA GLY A 28 31.82 -12.15 5.16
C GLY A 28 30.58 -12.49 5.98
N LEU A 29 30.06 -13.70 5.78
CA LEU A 29 29.07 -14.28 6.70
C LEU A 29 29.22 -15.79 6.73
N HIS A 30 29.43 -16.32 7.94
CA HIS A 30 29.37 -17.74 8.21
C HIS A 30 28.45 -18.00 9.40
N VAL A 31 27.54 -18.94 9.22
CA VAL A 31 26.56 -19.33 10.23
C VAL A 31 26.76 -20.79 10.58
N LYS A 32 26.94 -21.07 11.87
CA LYS A 32 26.89 -22.43 12.44
C LYS A 32 25.66 -22.54 13.33
N VAL A 33 25.23 -23.77 13.60
CA VAL A 33 24.06 -24.05 14.46
C VAL A 33 24.54 -24.83 15.67
N ALA A 34 24.16 -24.39 16.86
CA ALA A 34 24.39 -25.16 18.08
C ALA A 34 23.42 -26.34 18.14
N THR A 35 23.96 -27.55 18.19
CA THR A 35 23.16 -28.79 18.29
C THR A 35 23.00 -29.23 19.74
N ASN A 36 21.85 -29.80 20.07
CA ASN A 36 21.54 -30.41 21.36
C ASN A 36 20.54 -31.57 21.18
N GLU A 37 20.03 -32.14 22.27
CA GLU A 37 19.06 -33.26 22.21
C GLU A 37 17.75 -32.93 21.47
N ASN A 38 17.41 -31.65 21.30
CA ASN A 38 16.20 -31.16 20.66
C ASN A 38 16.47 -30.36 19.37
N VAL A 39 17.74 -30.17 18.96
CA VAL A 39 18.15 -29.46 17.75
C VAL A 39 19.30 -30.21 17.07
N SER A 40 19.08 -30.68 15.84
CA SER A 40 20.10 -31.29 14.99
C SER A 40 20.32 -30.47 13.71
N PHE A 41 21.50 -30.59 13.11
CA PHE A 41 21.84 -29.92 11.85
C PHE A 41 22.71 -30.85 10.99
N ASP A 42 22.27 -31.13 9.77
CA ASP A 42 22.97 -32.04 8.84
C ASP A 42 23.88 -31.33 7.83
N GLY A 43 24.05 -30.01 7.97
CA GLY A 43 24.78 -29.16 7.04
C GLY A 43 23.88 -28.34 6.11
N GLN A 44 22.58 -28.70 6.00
CA GLN A 44 21.62 -27.98 5.17
C GLN A 44 20.27 -27.75 5.87
N ILE A 45 19.79 -28.74 6.62
CA ILE A 45 18.52 -28.76 7.32
C ILE A 45 18.75 -28.81 8.83
N ILE A 46 18.15 -27.87 9.54
CA ILE A 46 18.03 -27.86 10.99
C ILE A 46 16.73 -28.59 11.34
N THR A 47 16.78 -29.65 12.15
CA THR A 47 15.57 -30.26 12.72
C THR A 47 15.48 -29.86 14.19
N ALA A 48 14.38 -29.23 14.59
CA ALA A 48 14.17 -28.75 15.95
C ALA A 48 12.78 -29.11 16.48
N LYS A 49 12.67 -29.44 17.77
CA LYS A 49 11.35 -29.57 18.40
C LYS A 49 10.70 -28.21 18.57
N LYS A 50 9.38 -28.15 18.37
CA LYS A 50 8.56 -26.95 18.58
C LYS A 50 8.83 -26.35 19.97
N GLY A 51 8.96 -25.02 20.01
CA GLY A 51 9.24 -24.27 21.24
C GLY A 51 10.70 -24.35 21.71
N THR A 52 11.57 -25.10 21.01
CA THR A 52 13.00 -25.16 21.34
C THR A 52 13.76 -23.98 20.71
N PRO A 53 14.55 -23.22 21.49
CA PRO A 53 15.42 -22.20 20.93
C PRO A 53 16.54 -22.79 20.06
N ILE A 54 16.69 -22.25 18.86
CA ILE A 54 17.79 -22.55 17.93
C ILE A 54 18.83 -21.43 18.05
N GLU A 55 20.04 -21.76 18.48
CA GLU A 55 21.16 -20.81 18.56
C GLU A 55 22.01 -20.88 17.29
N PHE A 56 22.06 -19.76 16.57
CA PHE A 56 22.92 -19.50 15.42
C PHE A 56 24.21 -18.83 15.89
N ILE A 57 25.35 -19.42 15.59
CA ILE A 57 26.68 -18.90 15.90
C ILE A 57 27.20 -18.20 14.64
N LEU A 58 27.48 -16.90 14.77
CA LEU A 58 27.71 -15.98 13.66
C LEU A 58 29.19 -15.55 13.61
N SER A 59 29.75 -15.47 12.40
CA SER A 59 31.10 -14.94 12.15
C SER A 59 31.21 -14.35 10.73
N GLY A 60 32.32 -13.67 10.42
CA GLY A 60 32.53 -12.96 9.14
C GLY A 60 32.41 -11.43 9.23
N ASP A 61 32.08 -10.93 10.41
CA ASP A 61 32.01 -9.50 10.79
C ASP A 61 31.24 -8.55 9.83
N PRO A 62 29.95 -8.82 9.57
CA PRO A 62 29.13 -7.89 8.78
C PRO A 62 28.70 -6.68 9.61
N ASP A 63 28.71 -5.47 9.07
CA ASP A 63 28.25 -4.23 9.74
C ASP A 63 26.77 -4.32 10.09
N PHE A 64 25.95 -4.79 9.16
CA PHE A 64 24.52 -4.97 9.33
C PHE A 64 24.13 -6.43 9.09
N LEU A 65 23.23 -6.93 9.93
CA LEU A 65 22.68 -8.28 9.78
C LEU A 65 21.17 -8.24 10.01
N THR A 66 20.43 -8.79 9.05
CA THR A 66 18.98 -8.92 9.09
C THR A 66 18.59 -10.40 9.00
N PHE A 67 17.72 -10.84 9.89
CA PHE A 67 17.23 -12.21 9.98
C PHE A 67 15.80 -12.33 9.43
N PHE A 68 15.60 -13.25 8.50
CA PHE A 68 14.29 -13.64 7.99
C PHE A 68 13.99 -15.04 8.49
N SER A 69 12.93 -15.19 9.30
CA SER A 69 12.60 -16.47 9.93
C SER A 69 11.99 -17.49 8.96
N GLY A 70 11.50 -17.04 7.80
CA GLY A 70 10.75 -17.87 6.86
C GLY A 70 9.26 -18.05 7.23
N GLU A 71 8.81 -17.50 8.36
CA GLU A 71 7.40 -17.42 8.72
C GLU A 71 6.67 -16.40 7.84
N ALA A 72 5.33 -16.44 7.85
CA ALA A 72 4.51 -15.49 7.11
C ALA A 72 4.85 -14.04 7.52
N GLY A 73 5.15 -13.19 6.52
CA GLY A 73 5.57 -11.80 6.75
C GLY A 73 7.08 -11.63 7.01
N SER A 74 7.85 -12.72 7.06
CA SER A 74 9.32 -12.70 7.23
C SER A 74 10.05 -13.67 6.29
N LYS A 75 9.62 -13.74 5.02
CA LYS A 75 10.28 -14.51 3.96
C LYS A 75 11.21 -13.64 3.12
N TYR A 76 12.49 -14.01 3.04
CA TYR A 76 13.48 -13.27 2.27
C TYR A 76 13.16 -13.16 0.77
N GLU A 77 12.55 -14.21 0.19
CA GLU A 77 12.10 -14.21 -1.21
C GLU A 77 11.05 -13.13 -1.50
N TYR A 78 10.32 -12.65 -0.49
CA TYR A 78 9.27 -11.64 -0.63
C TYR A 78 9.65 -10.26 -0.07
N ARG A 79 10.94 -10.04 0.25
CA ARG A 79 11.43 -8.78 0.83
C ARG A 79 11.32 -7.54 -0.08
N GLU A 80 11.16 -7.78 -1.37
CA GLU A 80 10.99 -6.76 -2.42
C GLU A 80 9.64 -6.91 -3.13
N ARG A 81 8.74 -7.74 -2.60
CA ARG A 81 7.46 -8.04 -3.25
C ARG A 81 6.48 -6.88 -3.09
N GLU A 82 6.10 -6.28 -4.20
CA GLU A 82 5.08 -5.23 -4.25
C GLU A 82 3.69 -5.76 -4.61
N THR A 83 3.63 -6.95 -5.23
CA THR A 83 2.38 -7.61 -5.62
C THR A 83 2.40 -9.10 -5.33
N ILE A 84 1.24 -9.64 -4.98
CA ILE A 84 1.03 -11.08 -4.82
C ILE A 84 0.83 -11.72 -6.20
N ASP A 85 1.50 -12.84 -6.44
CA ASP A 85 1.30 -13.60 -7.67
C ASP A 85 -0.18 -14.02 -7.79
N PRO A 86 -0.86 -13.75 -8.92
CA PRO A 86 -2.27 -14.10 -9.08
C PRO A 86 -2.60 -15.58 -8.81
N SER A 87 -1.65 -16.51 -9.02
CA SER A 87 -1.82 -17.94 -8.70
C SER A 87 -1.95 -18.21 -7.20
N GLN A 88 -1.48 -17.30 -6.35
CA GLN A 88 -1.63 -17.36 -4.90
C GLN A 88 -2.96 -16.78 -4.41
N ILE A 89 -3.75 -16.14 -5.29
CA ILE A 89 -5.04 -15.54 -4.96
C ILE A 89 -6.17 -16.45 -5.43
N LYS A 90 -6.89 -17.03 -4.47
CA LYS A 90 -8.08 -17.86 -4.72
C LYS A 90 -9.25 -17.01 -5.22
N SER A 91 -9.51 -15.87 -4.60
CA SER A 91 -10.56 -14.93 -4.98
C SER A 91 -10.22 -13.49 -4.62
N SER A 92 -10.76 -12.54 -5.37
CA SER A 92 -10.63 -11.11 -5.11
C SER A 92 -11.93 -10.41 -5.43
N MET A 93 -12.52 -9.73 -4.45
CA MET A 93 -13.84 -9.12 -4.58
C MET A 93 -13.81 -7.66 -4.12
N LEU A 94 -14.30 -6.75 -4.95
CA LEU A 94 -14.70 -5.40 -4.52
C LEU A 94 -16.12 -5.50 -3.95
N ASN A 95 -16.27 -5.16 -2.68
CA ASN A 95 -17.53 -5.21 -1.95
C ASN A 95 -17.88 -3.81 -1.45
N PHE A 96 -19.15 -3.43 -1.55
CA PHE A 96 -19.71 -2.25 -0.90
C PHE A 96 -21.24 -2.38 -0.84
N SER A 97 -21.91 -1.58 -0.02
CA SER A 97 -23.36 -1.42 -0.06
C SER A 97 -23.75 0.03 -0.32
N ILE A 98 -24.87 0.26 -0.99
CA ILE A 98 -25.39 1.60 -1.27
C ILE A 98 -26.76 1.77 -0.61
N TRP A 99 -26.97 2.93 0.00
CA TRP A 99 -28.29 3.38 0.41
C TRP A 99 -28.46 4.88 0.20
N PHE A 100 -29.72 5.32 0.15
CA PHE A 100 -30.06 6.72 0.02
C PHE A 100 -30.81 7.21 1.25
N GLN A 101 -30.59 8.47 1.63
CA GLN A 101 -31.35 9.14 2.69
C GLN A 101 -31.99 10.40 2.13
N TYR A 102 -33.25 10.64 2.51
CA TYR A 102 -34.09 11.76 2.05
C TYR A 102 -34.32 11.80 0.53
N GLY A 103 -35.21 12.68 0.09
CA GLY A 103 -35.42 12.93 -1.34
C GLY A 103 -35.96 11.72 -2.13
N ASN A 104 -35.82 11.79 -3.45
CA ASN A 104 -36.19 10.70 -4.34
C ASN A 104 -35.00 10.33 -5.25
N PRO A 105 -34.27 9.25 -4.96
CA PRO A 105 -33.09 8.91 -5.73
C PRO A 105 -33.45 8.47 -7.16
N SER A 106 -34.63 7.91 -7.41
CA SER A 106 -35.00 7.37 -8.73
C SER A 106 -35.22 8.44 -9.80
N THR A 107 -35.69 9.62 -9.42
CA THR A 107 -36.11 10.66 -10.37
C THR A 107 -35.22 11.90 -10.34
N THR A 108 -34.48 12.13 -9.25
CA THR A 108 -33.66 13.34 -9.09
C THR A 108 -32.20 13.16 -9.44
N LEU A 109 -31.73 11.92 -9.59
CA LEU A 109 -30.31 11.60 -9.72
C LEU A 109 -30.04 10.64 -10.87
N GLU A 110 -28.96 10.91 -11.60
CA GLU A 110 -28.20 9.97 -12.39
C GLU A 110 -26.92 9.64 -11.59
N LYS A 111 -26.64 8.34 -11.36
CA LYS A 111 -25.56 7.89 -10.46
C LYS A 111 -24.80 6.73 -11.05
N HIS A 112 -23.48 6.77 -11.00
CA HIS A 112 -22.65 5.72 -11.57
C HIS A 112 -21.62 5.25 -10.58
N VAL A 113 -21.27 3.97 -10.69
CA VAL A 113 -20.07 3.41 -10.06
C VAL A 113 -19.28 2.74 -11.16
N TYR A 114 -18.11 3.29 -11.43
CA TYR A 114 -17.27 2.94 -12.55
C TYR A 114 -15.95 2.32 -12.09
N ILE A 115 -15.36 1.54 -12.98
CA ILE A 115 -13.98 1.07 -12.92
C ILE A 115 -13.30 1.31 -14.27
N SER A 116 -12.00 1.58 -14.28
CA SER A 116 -11.19 1.63 -15.50
C SER A 116 -9.76 1.21 -15.21
N ASP A 117 -9.18 0.38 -16.07
CA ASP A 117 -7.75 0.08 -16.13
C ASP A 117 -7.00 0.93 -17.17
N GLU A 118 -7.70 1.87 -17.83
CA GLU A 118 -7.16 2.82 -18.79
C GLU A 118 -7.02 4.25 -18.22
N PHE A 119 -7.71 4.54 -17.12
CA PHE A 119 -7.67 5.87 -16.51
C PHE A 119 -6.26 6.20 -16.01
N THR A 120 -5.77 7.39 -16.35
CA THR A 120 -4.38 7.78 -16.09
C THR A 120 -4.16 8.35 -14.69
N GLY A 121 -5.23 8.53 -13.91
CA GLY A 121 -5.21 9.23 -12.64
C GLY A 121 -5.47 10.73 -12.80
N LEU A 122 -5.81 11.38 -11.68
CA LEU A 122 -5.95 12.84 -11.60
C LEU A 122 -4.60 13.48 -11.30
N TYR A 123 -4.32 14.61 -11.94
CA TYR A 123 -3.08 15.37 -11.71
C TYR A 123 -3.19 16.30 -10.49
N LYS A 124 -4.40 16.77 -10.17
CA LYS A 124 -4.75 17.56 -8.97
C LYS A 124 -4.09 18.94 -8.88
N ASP A 125 -3.46 19.40 -9.96
CA ASP A 125 -2.86 20.73 -10.11
C ASP A 125 -3.67 21.63 -11.07
N ASN A 126 -4.56 21.05 -11.86
CA ASN A 126 -5.41 21.71 -12.83
C ASN A 126 -6.81 21.11 -12.84
N PHE A 127 -7.74 21.78 -12.16
CA PHE A 127 -9.12 21.32 -12.02
C PHE A 127 -9.85 21.21 -13.36
N GLU A 128 -9.64 22.15 -14.27
CA GLU A 128 -10.28 22.11 -15.59
C GLU A 128 -9.85 20.87 -16.38
N ALA A 129 -8.55 20.56 -16.38
CA ALA A 129 -8.04 19.38 -17.07
C ALA A 129 -8.57 18.08 -16.43
N ASP A 130 -8.53 17.96 -15.10
CA ASP A 130 -9.03 16.79 -14.37
C ASP A 130 -10.54 16.59 -14.57
N SER A 131 -11.32 17.67 -14.51
CA SER A 131 -12.78 17.63 -14.72
C SER A 131 -13.16 17.19 -16.13
N LEU A 132 -12.45 17.69 -17.15
CA LEU A 132 -12.65 17.26 -18.53
C LEU A 132 -12.21 15.81 -18.74
N LEU A 133 -11.13 15.38 -18.11
CA LEU A 133 -10.62 14.02 -18.23
C LEU A 133 -11.67 12.99 -17.77
N VAL A 134 -12.27 13.17 -16.59
CA VAL A 134 -13.25 12.21 -16.07
C VAL A 134 -14.53 12.16 -16.91
N GLU A 135 -15.02 13.31 -17.39
CA GLU A 135 -16.19 13.39 -18.28
C GLU A 135 -15.90 12.81 -19.66
N GLN A 136 -14.70 13.05 -20.21
CA GLN A 136 -14.34 12.54 -21.52
C GLN A 136 -14.22 11.01 -21.49
N PHE A 137 -13.68 10.44 -20.42
CA PHE A 137 -13.66 8.99 -20.24
C PHE A 137 -15.07 8.39 -20.18
N GLU A 138 -16.04 9.11 -19.59
CA GLU A 138 -17.45 8.69 -19.61
C GLU A 138 -18.01 8.73 -21.04
N LYS A 139 -17.80 9.84 -21.77
CA LYS A 139 -18.28 10.02 -23.15
C LYS A 139 -17.65 9.02 -24.13
N ASP A 140 -16.39 8.68 -23.92
CA ASP A 140 -15.64 7.72 -24.74
C ASP A 140 -15.96 6.26 -24.38
N GLY A 141 -16.74 5.99 -23.32
CA GLY A 141 -17.05 4.64 -22.86
C GLY A 141 -15.86 3.90 -22.23
N LYS A 142 -14.86 4.65 -21.73
CA LYS A 142 -13.65 4.10 -21.08
C LYS A 142 -13.83 3.80 -19.59
N TRP A 143 -14.94 4.28 -19.03
CA TRP A 143 -15.44 3.82 -17.73
C TRP A 143 -16.33 2.59 -17.93
N LYS A 144 -15.94 1.46 -17.34
CA LYS A 144 -16.80 0.28 -17.24
C LYS A 144 -17.76 0.47 -16.07
N GLU A 145 -19.06 0.44 -16.34
CA GLU A 145 -20.10 0.49 -15.32
C GLU A 145 -20.08 -0.79 -14.47
N LEU A 146 -19.96 -0.64 -13.15
CA LEU A 146 -20.13 -1.71 -12.18
C LEU A 146 -21.61 -1.84 -11.77
N VAL A 147 -22.28 -0.71 -11.51
CA VAL A 147 -23.67 -0.71 -11.05
C VAL A 147 -24.55 -0.03 -12.11
N PRO A 148 -25.33 -0.78 -12.91
CA PRO A 148 -26.24 -0.15 -13.86
C PRO A 148 -27.34 0.64 -13.14
N GLN A 149 -27.88 1.70 -13.77
CA GLN A 149 -28.91 2.57 -13.17
C GLN A 149 -30.09 1.80 -12.56
N SER A 150 -30.56 0.75 -13.25
CA SER A 150 -31.70 -0.07 -12.80
C SER A 150 -31.40 -0.93 -11.57
N ALA A 151 -30.14 -1.11 -11.19
CA ALA A 151 -29.72 -1.89 -10.04
C ALA A 151 -29.52 -1.04 -8.77
N PHE A 152 -29.57 0.29 -8.86
CA PHE A 152 -29.50 1.15 -7.67
C PHE A 152 -30.78 1.07 -6.83
N PRO A 153 -30.70 1.28 -5.50
CA PRO A 153 -31.89 1.42 -4.67
C PRO A 153 -32.75 2.59 -5.16
N THR A 154 -34.05 2.33 -5.30
CA THR A 154 -35.01 3.29 -5.90
C THR A 154 -35.68 4.20 -4.87
N ALA A 155 -35.52 3.90 -3.58
CA ALA A 155 -36.11 4.65 -2.48
C ALA A 155 -35.06 5.04 -1.45
N ALA A 156 -35.33 6.14 -0.74
CA ALA A 156 -34.58 6.48 0.46
C ALA A 156 -35.02 5.62 1.63
N VAL A 157 -34.06 5.27 2.50
CA VAL A 157 -34.25 4.44 3.70
C VAL A 157 -33.72 5.16 4.94
N GLY A 158 -34.06 4.63 6.12
CA GLY A 158 -33.78 5.28 7.41
C GLY A 158 -32.39 5.04 7.99
N ASN A 159 -31.71 3.95 7.59
CA ASN A 159 -30.42 3.54 8.14
C ASN A 159 -29.66 2.59 7.21
N ALA A 160 -28.40 2.34 7.56
CA ALA A 160 -27.46 1.50 6.80
C ALA A 160 -27.80 0.00 6.78
N ASP A 161 -28.64 -0.52 7.71
CA ASP A 161 -29.02 -1.94 7.72
C ASP A 161 -29.87 -2.31 6.49
N LEU A 162 -30.46 -1.31 5.84
CA LEU A 162 -31.25 -1.44 4.62
C LEU A 162 -30.41 -1.16 3.35
N ALA A 163 -29.09 -1.06 3.47
CA ALA A 163 -28.22 -0.84 2.33
C ALA A 163 -28.18 -2.06 1.41
N THR A 164 -28.25 -1.80 0.10
CA THR A 164 -28.21 -2.84 -0.93
C THR A 164 -26.75 -3.24 -1.18
N PRO A 165 -26.36 -4.51 -0.98
CA PRO A 165 -24.99 -4.95 -1.15
C PRO A 165 -24.65 -5.22 -2.62
N TYR A 166 -23.40 -4.95 -2.98
CA TYR A 166 -22.80 -5.24 -4.27
C TYR A 166 -21.45 -5.94 -4.09
N SER A 167 -21.14 -6.83 -5.02
CA SER A 167 -19.89 -7.60 -5.03
C SER A 167 -19.45 -7.82 -6.47
N PHE A 168 -18.21 -7.45 -6.77
CA PHE A 168 -17.64 -7.54 -8.12
C PHE A 168 -16.31 -8.31 -8.09
N ASP A 169 -16.15 -9.28 -8.99
CA ASP A 169 -14.90 -10.02 -9.14
C ASP A 169 -13.82 -9.10 -9.73
N MET A 170 -12.67 -9.06 -9.06
CA MET A 170 -11.55 -8.19 -9.43
C MET A 170 -10.42 -8.94 -10.14
N LYS A 171 -10.57 -10.25 -10.41
CA LYS A 171 -9.53 -11.09 -11.03
C LYS A 171 -9.05 -10.57 -12.38
N GLU A 172 -9.93 -9.98 -13.20
CA GLU A 172 -9.56 -9.43 -14.51
C GLU A 172 -8.64 -8.20 -14.43
N TYR A 173 -8.51 -7.60 -13.24
CA TYR A 173 -7.70 -6.41 -12.97
C TYR A 173 -6.40 -6.72 -12.22
N MET A 174 -6.07 -7.99 -11.99
CA MET A 174 -4.84 -8.40 -11.32
C MET A 174 -3.60 -7.91 -12.08
N GLY A 175 -2.65 -7.31 -11.36
CA GLY A 175 -1.44 -6.71 -11.94
C GLY A 175 -1.67 -5.42 -12.73
N LYS A 176 -2.92 -4.96 -12.88
CA LYS A 176 -3.25 -3.68 -13.51
C LYS A 176 -3.33 -2.58 -12.47
N ARG A 177 -3.18 -1.34 -12.94
CA ARG A 177 -3.47 -0.13 -12.18
C ARG A 177 -4.87 0.32 -12.56
N ILE A 178 -5.81 0.27 -11.62
CA ILE A 178 -7.21 0.62 -11.86
C ILE A 178 -7.62 1.88 -11.11
N ALA A 179 -8.60 2.61 -11.62
CA ALA A 179 -9.33 3.63 -10.89
C ALA A 179 -10.78 3.19 -10.69
N ILE A 180 -11.32 3.51 -9.52
CA ILE A 180 -12.75 3.45 -9.21
C ILE A 180 -13.28 4.87 -9.18
N ALA A 181 -14.39 5.13 -9.87
CA ALA A 181 -15.02 6.44 -9.89
C ALA A 181 -16.50 6.35 -9.54
N ILE A 182 -17.00 7.34 -8.81
CA ILE A 182 -18.42 7.47 -8.48
C ILE A 182 -18.90 8.81 -9.03
N CYS A 183 -19.95 8.79 -9.83
CA CYS A 183 -20.58 10.01 -10.35
C CYS A 183 -21.94 10.22 -9.67
N TYR A 184 -22.17 11.43 -9.17
CA TYR A 184 -23.45 11.91 -8.66
C TYR A 184 -23.88 13.12 -9.48
N ARG A 185 -24.94 12.98 -10.28
CA ARG A 185 -25.46 14.04 -11.16
C ARG A 185 -26.93 14.28 -10.88
N GLY A 186 -27.25 15.44 -10.33
CA GLY A 186 -28.62 15.92 -10.17
C GLY A 186 -29.24 16.23 -11.52
N ILE A 187 -30.42 15.66 -11.79
CA ILE A 187 -31.18 15.84 -13.04
C ILE A 187 -32.53 16.53 -12.82
N ASP A 188 -33.08 16.48 -11.61
CA ASP A 188 -34.33 17.16 -11.22
C ASP A 188 -34.23 17.63 -9.76
N ASN A 189 -34.80 18.80 -9.46
CA ASN A 189 -34.82 19.38 -8.12
C ASN A 189 -36.23 19.75 -7.65
N THR A 190 -37.29 19.26 -8.31
CA THR A 190 -38.67 19.49 -7.85
C THR A 190 -38.90 18.89 -6.47
N VAL A 191 -38.22 17.79 -6.18
CA VAL A 191 -38.05 17.21 -4.84
C VAL A 191 -36.56 17.19 -4.47
N ALA A 192 -36.27 16.94 -3.18
CA ALA A 192 -34.89 16.89 -2.70
C ALA A 192 -34.06 15.83 -3.44
N GLN A 193 -32.82 16.19 -3.78
CA GLN A 193 -31.80 15.27 -4.27
C GLN A 193 -31.28 14.46 -3.08
N SER A 194 -31.35 13.13 -3.16
CA SER A 194 -31.03 12.24 -2.04
C SER A 194 -29.56 12.30 -1.64
N LYS A 195 -29.31 12.17 -0.34
CA LYS A 195 -27.97 11.83 0.17
C LYS A 195 -27.67 10.40 -0.25
N MET A 196 -26.46 10.14 -0.76
CA MET A 196 -26.04 8.82 -1.22
C MET A 196 -24.89 8.33 -0.35
N TYR A 197 -25.11 7.18 0.30
CA TYR A 197 -24.14 6.52 1.15
C TYR A 197 -23.52 5.32 0.47
N PHE A 198 -22.24 5.13 0.72
CA PHE A 198 -21.51 3.88 0.52
C PHE A 198 -21.13 3.34 1.88
N GLU A 199 -21.32 2.04 2.08
CA GLU A 199 -20.96 1.34 3.31
C GLU A 199 -19.99 0.20 3.00
N ARG A 200 -19.00 0.05 3.88
CA ARG A 200 -18.04 -1.07 3.87
C ARG A 200 -17.38 -1.30 2.51
N MET A 201 -17.04 -0.22 1.78
CA MET A 201 -16.32 -0.33 0.53
C MET A 201 -14.90 -0.85 0.76
N ARG A 202 -14.56 -1.97 0.11
CA ARG A 202 -13.27 -2.66 0.27
C ARG A 202 -12.99 -3.68 -0.82
N ILE A 203 -11.72 -3.96 -1.04
CA ILE A 203 -11.25 -5.12 -1.81
C ILE A 203 -10.83 -6.21 -0.82
N ASN A 204 -11.41 -7.40 -0.97
CA ASN A 204 -11.08 -8.59 -0.18
C ASN A 204 -10.37 -9.62 -1.05
N ASN A 205 -9.11 -9.90 -0.75
CA ASN A 205 -8.33 -10.96 -1.37
C ASN A 205 -8.27 -12.17 -0.43
N VAL A 206 -8.66 -13.34 -0.93
CA VAL A 206 -8.50 -14.62 -0.22
C VAL A 206 -7.39 -15.40 -0.92
N MET A 207 -6.34 -15.73 -0.18
CA MET A 207 -5.20 -16.48 -0.68
C MET A 207 -5.52 -17.98 -0.78
N THR A 208 -4.76 -18.72 -1.58
CA THR A 208 -4.86 -20.19 -1.66
C THR A 208 -4.53 -20.88 -0.34
N SER A 209 -3.74 -20.23 0.53
CA SER A 209 -3.46 -20.65 1.91
C SER A 209 -4.65 -20.47 2.86
N GLY A 210 -5.71 -19.77 2.45
CA GLY A 210 -6.83 -19.38 3.30
C GLY A 210 -6.64 -18.06 4.05
N GLN A 211 -5.46 -17.43 3.96
CA GLN A 211 -5.24 -16.08 4.51
C GLN A 211 -6.08 -15.04 3.76
N GLU A 212 -6.62 -14.06 4.48
CA GLU A 212 -7.34 -12.93 3.87
C GLU A 212 -6.53 -11.63 3.99
N ALA A 213 -6.63 -10.79 2.97
CA ALA A 213 -6.15 -9.42 2.98
C ALA A 213 -7.30 -8.49 2.57
N GLU A 214 -7.52 -7.43 3.33
CA GLU A 214 -8.60 -6.46 3.11
C GLU A 214 -8.01 -5.06 2.94
N TYR A 215 -8.46 -4.37 1.88
CA TYR A 215 -8.12 -2.98 1.59
C TYR A 215 -9.41 -2.18 1.59
N SER A 216 -9.64 -1.44 2.67
CA SER A 216 -10.78 -0.54 2.80
C SER A 216 -10.60 0.70 1.91
N ALA A 217 -11.70 1.37 1.56
CA ALA A 217 -11.72 2.60 0.77
C ALA A 217 -10.78 3.71 1.27
N GLY A 218 -10.42 3.71 2.56
CA GLY A 218 -9.45 4.66 3.09
C GLY A 218 -8.05 4.55 2.48
N SER A 219 -7.73 3.40 1.88
CA SER A 219 -6.49 3.19 1.12
C SER A 219 -6.60 3.57 -0.36
N PHE A 220 -7.79 3.94 -0.86
CA PHE A 220 -8.02 4.17 -2.28
C PHE A 220 -7.65 5.59 -2.73
N GLY A 221 -7.35 6.51 -1.82
CA GLY A 221 -6.94 7.88 -2.19
C GLY A 221 -8.04 8.70 -2.88
N PHE A 222 -9.30 8.47 -2.52
CA PHE A 222 -10.44 9.14 -3.14
C PHE A 222 -10.31 10.67 -3.13
N THR A 223 -10.47 11.25 -4.31
CA THR A 223 -10.41 12.69 -4.58
C THR A 223 -11.76 13.14 -5.16
N PRO A 224 -12.50 14.04 -4.48
CA PRO A 224 -13.69 14.66 -5.02
C PRO A 224 -13.39 15.53 -6.23
N ILE A 225 -14.34 15.66 -7.15
CA ILE A 225 -14.33 16.68 -8.21
C ILE A 225 -15.69 17.37 -8.17
N ASN A 226 -15.72 18.60 -7.67
CA ASN A 226 -16.95 19.39 -7.60
C ASN A 226 -17.15 20.16 -8.91
N MET A 227 -17.95 19.61 -9.82
CA MET A 227 -18.20 20.19 -11.15
C MET A 227 -18.95 21.54 -11.09
N LYS A 228 -19.44 21.93 -9.90
CA LYS A 228 -20.13 23.20 -9.65
C LYS A 228 -19.31 24.15 -8.77
N ASN A 229 -18.01 23.91 -8.59
CA ASN A 229 -17.16 24.70 -7.67
C ASN A 229 -17.22 26.22 -7.91
N LYS A 230 -17.31 26.66 -9.19
CA LYS A 230 -17.37 28.08 -9.61
C LYS A 230 -18.77 28.70 -9.58
N TRP A 231 -19.80 27.92 -9.26
CA TRP A 231 -21.19 28.39 -9.35
C TRP A 231 -21.64 29.19 -8.12
N ASN A 232 -20.77 29.33 -7.11
CA ASN A 232 -21.03 30.12 -5.90
C ASN A 232 -22.40 29.81 -5.25
N LEU A 233 -22.73 28.52 -5.17
CA LEU A 233 -24.03 28.06 -4.67
C LEU A 233 -24.22 28.46 -3.20
N LYS A 234 -25.38 29.06 -2.88
CA LYS A 234 -25.72 29.59 -1.54
C LYS A 234 -25.63 28.55 -0.42
N ASP A 235 -25.88 27.28 -0.76
CA ASP A 235 -25.89 26.12 0.12
C ASP A 235 -24.51 25.42 0.22
N GLN A 236 -23.47 26.01 -0.37
CA GLN A 236 -22.07 25.59 -0.29
C GLN A 236 -21.14 26.73 0.17
N THR A 237 -21.68 27.75 0.83
CA THR A 237 -20.93 28.93 1.29
C THR A 237 -19.95 28.64 2.42
N SER A 238 -20.14 27.54 3.16
CA SER A 238 -19.22 27.07 4.19
C SER A 238 -17.90 26.52 3.61
N MET A 239 -17.86 26.15 2.32
CA MET A 239 -16.62 25.79 1.63
C MET A 239 -15.84 27.05 1.24
N THR A 240 -15.00 27.50 2.16
CA THR A 240 -14.17 28.70 2.00
C THR A 240 -12.80 28.41 1.38
N LYS A 241 -12.41 27.14 1.29
CA LYS A 241 -11.17 26.66 0.67
C LYS A 241 -11.46 25.37 -0.10
N ASP A 242 -10.62 25.09 -1.09
CA ASP A 242 -10.61 23.83 -1.85
C ASP A 242 -12.03 23.44 -2.32
N ARG A 243 -12.68 24.34 -3.08
CA ARG A 243 -14.04 24.09 -3.56
C ARG A 243 -14.06 23.06 -4.68
N GLU A 244 -12.92 22.91 -5.34
CA GLU A 244 -12.60 22.04 -6.46
C GLU A 244 -12.55 20.57 -6.02
N TYR A 245 -11.73 20.26 -5.00
CA TYR A 245 -11.45 18.89 -4.57
C TYR A 245 -11.81 18.62 -3.11
N GLY A 246 -12.27 19.62 -2.37
CA GLY A 246 -12.45 19.53 -0.93
C GLY A 246 -13.55 18.57 -0.49
N THR A 247 -13.33 18.01 0.70
CA THR A 247 -14.33 17.23 1.44
C THR A 247 -14.84 18.04 2.64
N VAL A 248 -15.92 17.58 3.23
CA VAL A 248 -16.51 18.19 4.43
C VAL A 248 -16.68 17.18 5.54
N THR A 249 -16.58 17.64 6.78
CA THR A 249 -16.96 16.86 7.98
C THR A 249 -18.36 17.22 8.47
N ASN A 250 -18.91 18.35 8.02
CA ASN A 250 -20.25 18.86 8.34
C ASN A 250 -21.27 18.57 7.22
N ASN A 251 -22.48 19.10 7.38
CA ASN A 251 -23.58 18.91 6.45
C ASN A 251 -23.59 20.00 5.36
N VAL A 252 -22.83 19.80 4.28
CA VAL A 252 -22.82 20.72 3.12
C VAL A 252 -23.43 20.02 1.90
N SER A 253 -24.47 20.62 1.33
CA SER A 253 -25.26 20.02 0.25
C SER A 253 -24.42 19.74 -1.00
N GLY A 254 -24.50 18.50 -1.50
CA GLY A 254 -23.79 18.08 -2.71
C GLY A 254 -22.27 17.97 -2.58
N ILE A 255 -21.73 17.89 -1.35
CA ILE A 255 -20.29 17.72 -1.11
C ILE A 255 -20.03 16.41 -0.38
N TRP A 256 -18.91 15.77 -0.71
CA TRP A 256 -18.50 14.49 -0.15
C TRP A 256 -17.98 14.64 1.29
N ASN A 257 -18.40 13.71 2.14
CA ASN A 257 -17.87 13.51 3.48
C ASN A 257 -17.17 12.15 3.54
N LEU A 258 -15.86 12.19 3.75
CA LEU A 258 -14.99 11.01 3.79
C LEU A 258 -14.52 10.67 5.22
N THR A 259 -15.17 11.20 6.26
CA THR A 259 -14.73 11.01 7.65
C THR A 259 -14.67 9.51 8.04
N GLY A 260 -15.60 8.69 7.52
CA GLY A 260 -15.66 7.25 7.77
C GLY A 260 -14.90 6.38 6.75
N VAL A 261 -14.19 6.98 5.79
CA VAL A 261 -13.67 6.26 4.61
C VAL A 261 -12.66 5.18 4.99
N GLY A 262 -11.94 5.36 6.11
CA GLY A 262 -11.06 4.35 6.70
C GLY A 262 -11.76 3.02 6.99
N GLY A 263 -13.03 3.05 7.39
CA GLY A 263 -13.88 1.86 7.58
C GLY A 263 -14.74 1.49 6.37
N GLY A 264 -14.54 2.15 5.23
CA GLY A 264 -15.28 1.93 3.99
C GLY A 264 -16.59 2.70 3.90
N SER A 265 -16.86 3.64 4.81
CA SER A 265 -18.12 4.40 4.85
C SER A 265 -17.93 5.87 4.47
N PHE A 266 -18.69 6.34 3.50
CA PHE A 266 -18.64 7.73 3.04
C PHE A 266 -19.92 8.10 2.30
N PHE A 267 -20.17 9.40 2.12
CA PHE A 267 -21.40 9.85 1.45
C PHE A 267 -21.24 11.21 0.80
N ILE A 268 -22.11 11.50 -0.17
CA ILE A 268 -22.36 12.85 -0.69
C ILE A 268 -23.70 13.36 -0.15
N HIS A 269 -23.72 14.58 0.37
CA HIS A 269 -24.89 15.10 1.08
C HIS A 269 -26.08 15.44 0.16
N SER A 270 -27.29 15.32 0.70
CA SER A 270 -28.54 15.70 0.04
C SER A 270 -28.62 17.19 -0.25
N THR A 271 -29.48 17.55 -1.20
CA THR A 271 -29.83 18.95 -1.50
C THR A 271 -31.34 19.12 -1.43
N ASN A 272 -31.82 20.22 -0.85
CA ASN A 272 -33.25 20.45 -0.67
C ASN A 272 -33.97 20.60 -2.02
N ALA A 273 -35.29 20.43 -2.00
CA ALA A 273 -36.14 20.76 -3.14
C ALA A 273 -35.95 22.24 -3.54
N ASN A 274 -35.93 22.50 -4.84
CA ASN A 274 -35.71 23.79 -5.49
C ASN A 274 -34.33 24.42 -5.29
N ASP A 275 -33.44 23.81 -4.50
CA ASP A 275 -32.04 24.22 -4.47
C ASP A 275 -31.29 23.71 -5.73
N PRO A 276 -30.16 24.35 -6.11
CA PRO A 276 -29.49 24.05 -7.38
C PRO A 276 -29.03 22.59 -7.50
N LEU A 277 -29.14 22.03 -8.71
CA LEU A 277 -28.65 20.70 -9.05
C LEU A 277 -27.16 20.56 -8.75
N LYS A 278 -26.78 19.42 -8.17
CA LYS A 278 -25.40 19.10 -7.83
C LYS A 278 -24.80 18.21 -8.89
N TYR A 279 -23.51 18.36 -9.11
CA TYR A 279 -22.77 17.48 -9.98
C TYR A 279 -21.37 17.30 -9.41
N SER A 280 -21.04 16.07 -9.04
CA SER A 280 -19.75 15.77 -8.45
C SER A 280 -19.31 14.34 -8.76
N TRP A 281 -18.01 14.17 -8.89
CA TRP A 281 -17.36 12.88 -8.95
C TRP A 281 -16.58 12.62 -7.66
N LEU A 282 -16.30 11.36 -7.39
CA LEU A 282 -15.32 10.89 -6.42
C LEU A 282 -14.46 9.83 -7.12
N VAL A 283 -13.16 10.08 -7.28
CA VAL A 283 -12.27 9.23 -8.08
C VAL A 283 -11.11 8.77 -7.23
N SER A 284 -10.82 7.47 -7.23
CA SER A 284 -9.68 6.92 -6.50
C SER A 284 -8.35 7.31 -7.14
N ASP A 285 -7.28 7.19 -6.38
CA ASP A 285 -5.95 7.02 -6.97
C ASP A 285 -5.90 5.69 -7.76
N LEU A 286 -4.80 5.45 -8.47
CA LEU A 286 -4.57 4.19 -9.16
C LEU A 286 -4.26 3.07 -8.16
N ILE A 287 -5.14 2.09 -8.07
CA ILE A 287 -5.08 0.94 -7.17
C ILE A 287 -4.51 -0.26 -7.91
N THR A 288 -3.62 -1.01 -7.26
CA THR A 288 -3.23 -2.36 -7.70
C THR A 288 -3.91 -3.38 -6.80
N VAL A 289 -4.83 -4.17 -7.35
CA VAL A 289 -5.74 -5.07 -6.60
C VAL A 289 -4.98 -6.10 -5.75
N ASN A 290 -3.86 -6.61 -6.26
CA ASN A 290 -3.00 -7.59 -5.61
C ASN A 290 -1.75 -6.96 -4.97
N SER A 291 -1.75 -5.67 -4.66
CA SER A 291 -0.62 -5.05 -3.96
C SER A 291 -0.39 -5.72 -2.60
N CYS A 292 0.86 -5.78 -2.16
CA CYS A 292 1.19 -6.23 -0.81
C CYS A 292 2.39 -5.48 -0.27
N SER A 293 2.47 -5.41 1.06
CA SER A 293 3.70 -5.01 1.72
C SER A 293 4.76 -6.10 1.55
N PRO A 294 6.02 -5.72 1.29
CA PRO A 294 7.12 -6.66 1.31
C PRO A 294 7.31 -7.27 2.70
N ASP A 295 7.75 -8.53 2.74
CA ASP A 295 8.04 -9.23 3.98
C ASP A 295 9.24 -8.58 4.68
N GLN A 296 9.19 -8.48 6.01
CA GLN A 296 10.18 -7.78 6.81
C GLN A 296 11.08 -8.75 7.55
N GLY A 297 12.39 -8.49 7.47
CA GLY A 297 13.37 -9.16 8.31
C GLY A 297 13.55 -8.42 9.65
N THR A 298 13.93 -9.15 10.67
CA THR A 298 14.33 -8.58 11.96
C THR A 298 15.77 -8.10 11.87
N LYS A 299 16.02 -6.82 12.08
CA LYS A 299 17.38 -6.30 12.22
C LYS A 299 17.99 -6.86 13.51
N VAL A 300 19.07 -7.63 13.40
CA VAL A 300 19.75 -8.27 14.54
C VAL A 300 21.12 -7.66 14.85
N LYS A 301 21.77 -7.01 13.88
CA LYS A 301 23.05 -6.29 14.07
C LYS A 301 23.06 -4.93 13.35
N ASP A 302 23.75 -3.95 13.95
CA ASP A 302 24.29 -2.77 13.28
C ASP A 302 25.74 -2.49 13.74
N ILE A 303 26.33 -1.43 13.17
CA ILE A 303 27.70 -0.98 13.40
C ILE A 303 28.04 -0.67 14.86
N THR A 304 27.05 -0.49 15.74
CA THR A 304 27.30 -0.12 17.13
C THR A 304 27.57 -1.33 18.03
N GLN A 305 27.27 -2.54 17.55
CA GLN A 305 27.36 -3.75 18.34
C GLN A 305 27.97 -4.91 17.57
N ARG A 306 28.75 -5.72 18.28
CA ARG A 306 29.16 -7.04 17.82
C ARG A 306 28.08 -8.06 18.15
N LEU A 307 27.79 -8.95 17.21
CA LEU A 307 26.83 -10.04 17.40
C LEU A 307 27.48 -11.36 16.97
N ASP A 308 27.90 -12.17 17.94
CA ASP A 308 28.51 -13.48 17.70
C ASP A 308 27.48 -14.62 17.74
N LYS A 309 26.28 -14.36 18.27
CA LYS A 309 25.20 -15.34 18.42
C LYS A 309 23.83 -14.70 18.24
N TYR A 310 22.91 -15.43 17.66
CA TYR A 310 21.49 -15.07 17.57
C TYR A 310 20.62 -16.29 17.85
N THR A 311 19.53 -16.12 18.58
CA THR A 311 18.64 -17.23 18.94
C THR A 311 17.24 -16.97 18.45
N TYR A 312 16.60 -17.98 17.86
CA TYR A 312 15.21 -17.91 17.42
C TYR A 312 14.43 -19.16 17.82
N THR A 313 13.15 -19.01 18.14
CA THR A 313 12.27 -20.10 18.55
C THR A 313 11.03 -20.15 17.66
N TYR A 314 10.81 -21.31 17.04
CA TYR A 314 9.59 -21.57 16.27
C TYR A 314 8.52 -22.21 17.15
N ASN A 315 7.33 -21.63 17.17
CA ASN A 315 6.21 -22.09 17.98
C ASN A 315 5.17 -22.90 17.19
N GLN A 316 5.40 -23.10 15.90
CA GLN A 316 4.54 -23.89 15.02
C GLN A 316 5.38 -24.94 14.30
N ILE A 317 4.78 -26.13 14.12
CA ILE A 317 5.37 -27.20 13.31
C ILE A 317 5.31 -26.77 11.84
N GLY A 318 6.39 -27.00 11.11
CA GLY A 318 6.49 -26.58 9.73
C GLY A 318 7.92 -26.56 9.19
N ILE A 319 8.02 -26.28 7.89
CA ILE A 319 9.30 -26.12 7.20
C ILE A 319 9.47 -24.65 6.86
N TYR A 320 10.59 -24.06 7.28
CA TYR A 320 10.88 -22.64 7.15
C TYR A 320 12.20 -22.41 6.41
N ASN A 321 12.17 -21.52 5.42
CA ASN A 321 13.37 -21.07 4.72
C ASN A 321 13.95 -19.86 5.45
N VAL A 322 14.99 -20.10 6.24
CA VAL A 322 15.69 -19.09 7.03
C VAL A 322 16.72 -18.40 6.19
N THR A 323 16.83 -17.07 6.31
CA THR A 323 17.88 -16.31 5.64
C THR A 323 18.47 -15.26 6.56
N PHE A 324 19.80 -15.22 6.63
CA PHE A 324 20.53 -14.07 7.11
C PHE A 324 21.00 -13.22 5.93
N LEU A 325 20.67 -11.94 5.94
CA LEU A 325 21.17 -10.94 5.00
C LEU A 325 22.22 -10.08 5.70
N ALA A 326 23.46 -10.19 5.26
CA ALA A 326 24.59 -9.40 5.73
C ALA A 326 24.93 -8.28 4.75
N ARG A 327 25.29 -7.11 5.28
CA ARG A 327 25.68 -5.94 4.48
C ARG A 327 26.79 -5.15 5.17
N ASN A 328 27.80 -4.76 4.38
CA ASN A 328 28.76 -3.70 4.73
C ASN A 328 28.55 -2.55 3.74
N ALA A 329 28.49 -1.32 4.24
CA ALA A 329 28.32 -0.17 3.36
C ALA A 329 28.97 1.09 3.95
N ASN A 330 29.70 1.81 3.11
CA ASN A 330 30.21 3.16 3.36
C ASN A 330 29.77 4.10 2.23
N ILE A 331 30.34 5.30 2.16
CA ILE A 331 29.94 6.32 1.17
C ILE A 331 30.29 5.93 -0.27
N ASP A 332 31.30 5.09 -0.47
CA ASP A 332 31.86 4.75 -1.79
C ASP A 332 31.61 3.29 -2.22
N HIS A 333 31.29 2.41 -1.27
CA HIS A 333 31.17 0.97 -1.50
C HIS A 333 30.03 0.35 -0.69
N SER A 334 29.35 -0.63 -1.28
CA SER A 334 28.42 -1.51 -0.57
C SER A 334 28.58 -2.95 -1.03
N SER A 335 28.68 -3.87 -0.08
CA SER A 335 28.73 -5.31 -0.31
C SER A 335 27.61 -6.01 0.46
N THR A 336 27.00 -7.03 -0.14
CA THR A 336 25.94 -7.82 0.49
C THR A 336 26.18 -9.31 0.26
N THR A 337 25.82 -10.13 1.23
CA THR A 337 25.82 -11.60 1.11
C THR A 337 24.65 -12.21 1.88
N THR A 338 24.22 -13.40 1.48
CA THR A 338 23.15 -14.13 2.15
C THR A 338 23.60 -15.51 2.60
N TYR A 339 23.02 -15.96 3.72
CA TYR A 339 23.16 -17.34 4.19
C TYR A 339 21.77 -17.97 4.34
N HIS A 340 21.51 -19.03 3.59
CA HIS A 340 20.22 -19.72 3.54
C HIS A 340 20.27 -21.05 4.27
N MET A 341 19.20 -21.37 5.03
CA MET A 341 19.05 -22.63 5.74
C MET A 341 17.58 -23.07 5.70
N VAL A 342 17.34 -24.36 5.90
CA VAL A 342 15.99 -24.89 6.11
C VAL A 342 15.84 -25.28 7.58
N VAL A 343 14.77 -24.84 8.24
CA VAL A 343 14.39 -25.32 9.57
C VAL A 343 13.13 -26.19 9.43
N ASN A 344 13.24 -27.46 9.80
CA ASN A 344 12.13 -28.39 9.93
C ASN A 344 11.76 -28.50 11.42
N VAL A 345 10.64 -27.90 11.79
CA VAL A 345 10.12 -27.92 13.16
C VAL A 345 9.16 -29.09 13.31
N VAL A 346 9.46 -29.96 14.26
CA VAL A 346 8.70 -31.18 14.58
C VAL A 346 8.09 -31.07 15.99
N GLU A 347 7.26 -32.05 16.37
CA GLU A 347 6.66 -32.12 17.72
C GLU A 347 7.70 -32.18 18.85
#